data_AF-A0A0D1LH52-F1
#
_entry.id   AF-A0A0D1LH52-F1
#
_cell.length_a   1.000
_cell.length_b   1.000
_cell.length_c   1.000
_cell.angle_alpha   90.00
_cell.angle_beta   90.00
_cell.angle_gamma   90.00
#
_symmetry.space_group_name_H-M   'P 1'
#
loop_
_entity.id
_entity.type
_entity.pdbx_description
1 polymer ?
#
loop_
_entity_poly.entity_id
_entity_poly.type
_entity_poly.pdbx_seq_one_letter_code
_entity_poly.pdbx_strand_id
1 'polypeptide(L)'
;MEHITPADARAALDSVDHARAKVVDEVGLPRWYWWLLAAAWVVLGIVGDVGPQWLAVGATVGFGVIHSTIASRRLSGRRRTERLQVSADTVSPRIPMVVIGMLFALVAITIATGFALDADGVRHPGIAAAVFVAVIVGLGGPEILRVLRRWVHA
;
A
#
# COMPACT_ATOMS: atom_id res chain seq x y z
N MET A 1 36.26 -0.01 33.41
CA MET A 1 35.21 -0.50 32.50
C MET A 1 33.90 -0.21 33.20
N GLU A 2 33.13 0.70 32.66
CA GLU A 2 31.86 1.14 33.26
C GLU A 2 30.86 0.00 33.18
N HIS A 3 30.31 -0.42 34.32
CA HIS A 3 29.39 -1.54 34.40
C HIS A 3 28.03 -1.10 33.86
N ILE A 4 27.77 -1.40 32.58
CA ILE A 4 26.45 -1.26 31.97
C ILE A 4 25.49 -2.13 32.77
N THR A 5 24.53 -1.52 33.45
CA THR A 5 23.54 -2.27 34.20
C THR A 5 22.48 -2.82 33.23
N PRO A 6 21.82 -3.95 33.56
CA PRO A 6 20.71 -4.46 32.76
C PRO A 6 19.56 -3.46 32.57
N ALA A 7 19.43 -2.49 33.49
CA ALA A 7 18.47 -1.40 33.40
C ALA A 7 18.87 -0.38 32.32
N ASP A 8 20.15 -0.03 32.24
CA ASP A 8 20.69 0.88 31.21
C ASP A 8 20.56 0.27 29.81
N ALA A 9 20.80 -1.04 29.70
CA ALA A 9 20.62 -1.78 28.44
C ALA A 9 19.15 -1.82 27.98
N ARG A 10 18.19 -2.00 28.90
CA ARG A 10 16.75 -1.95 28.58
C ARG A 10 16.30 -0.55 28.19
N ALA A 11 16.74 0.47 28.91
CA ALA A 11 16.43 1.86 28.58
C ALA A 11 16.98 2.26 27.21
N ALA A 12 18.18 1.78 26.85
CA ALA A 12 18.75 1.97 25.53
C ALA A 12 17.92 1.26 24.44
N LEU A 13 17.50 0.01 24.66
CA LEU A 13 16.66 -0.73 23.71
C LEU A 13 15.27 -0.07 23.52
N ASP A 14 14.62 0.36 24.60
CA ASP A 14 13.34 1.07 24.53
C ASP A 14 13.45 2.39 23.77
N SER A 15 14.58 3.09 23.90
CA SER A 15 14.85 4.32 23.16
C SER A 15 15.03 4.07 21.66
N VAL A 16 15.66 2.94 21.30
CA VAL A 16 15.82 2.50 19.91
C VAL A 16 14.48 2.06 19.33
N ASP A 17 13.65 1.36 20.10
CA ASP A 17 12.32 0.93 19.68
C ASP A 17 11.36 2.12 19.49
N HIS A 18 11.42 3.12 20.37
CA HIS A 18 10.67 4.37 20.20
C HIS A 18 11.14 5.17 18.98
N ALA A 19 12.45 5.26 18.76
CA ALA A 19 13.01 5.90 17.57
C ALA A 19 12.61 5.15 16.28
N ARG A 20 12.63 3.81 16.33
CA ARG A 20 12.21 2.93 15.23
C ARG A 20 10.72 3.08 14.93
N ALA A 21 9.87 3.13 15.95
CA ALA A 21 8.43 3.36 15.78
C ALA A 21 8.13 4.72 15.13
N LYS A 22 8.85 5.77 15.53
CA LYS A 22 8.71 7.11 14.94
C LYS A 22 9.15 7.15 13.48
N VAL A 23 10.27 6.50 13.15
CA VAL A 23 10.77 6.39 11.76
C VAL A 23 9.85 5.51 10.90
N VAL A 24 9.28 4.43 11.42
CA VAL A 24 8.33 3.59 10.68
C VAL A 24 7.05 4.34 10.34
N ASP A 25 6.57 5.21 11.23
CA ASP A 25 5.44 6.10 10.94
C ASP A 25 5.80 7.16 9.88
N GLU A 26 7.05 7.62 9.86
CA GLU A 26 7.59 8.49 8.81
C GLU A 26 7.84 7.75 7.46
N VAL A 27 8.03 6.43 7.48
CA VAL A 27 8.28 5.54 6.32
C VAL A 27 6.97 4.91 5.77
N GLY A 28 5.82 5.29 6.33
CA GLY A 28 4.50 5.02 5.75
C GLY A 28 4.23 5.82 4.47
N LEU A 29 3.40 5.30 3.58
CA LEU A 29 2.92 6.09 2.43
C LEU A 29 2.00 7.21 2.94
N PRO A 30 2.22 8.47 2.54
CA PRO A 30 1.48 9.62 3.08
C PRO A 30 -0.02 9.53 2.75
N ARG A 31 -0.89 10.07 3.60
CA ARG A 31 -2.37 9.94 3.48
C ARG A 31 -2.90 10.36 2.10
N TRP A 32 -2.31 11.39 1.47
CA TRP A 32 -2.71 11.83 0.12
C TRP A 32 -2.50 10.75 -0.95
N TYR A 33 -1.52 9.86 -0.78
CA TYR A 33 -1.27 8.76 -1.72
C TYR A 33 -2.45 7.80 -1.76
N TRP A 34 -3.04 7.50 -0.60
CA TRP A 34 -4.20 6.64 -0.48
C TRP A 34 -5.46 7.26 -1.10
N TRP A 35 -5.61 8.58 -0.97
CA TRP A 35 -6.66 9.31 -1.67
C TRP A 35 -6.47 9.31 -3.18
N LEU A 36 -5.24 9.51 -3.66
CA LEU A 36 -4.93 9.42 -5.08
C LEU A 36 -5.17 8.01 -5.61
N LEU A 37 -4.84 6.99 -4.81
CA LEU A 37 -5.09 5.59 -5.13
C LEU A 37 -6.58 5.28 -5.23
N ALA A 38 -7.37 5.76 -4.28
CA ALA A 38 -8.83 5.65 -4.30
C ALA A 38 -9.43 6.33 -5.53
N ALA A 39 -9.01 7.57 -5.83
CA ALA A 39 -9.46 8.30 -7.01
C ALA A 39 -9.13 7.56 -8.31
N ALA A 40 -7.91 7.03 -8.43
CA ALA A 40 -7.50 6.23 -9.58
C ALA A 40 -8.32 4.95 -9.73
N TRP A 41 -8.71 4.31 -8.61
CA TRP A 41 -9.59 3.13 -8.63
C TRP A 41 -10.97 3.46 -9.20
N VAL A 42 -11.57 4.58 -8.78
CA VAL A 42 -12.88 5.04 -9.30
C VAL A 42 -12.79 5.34 -10.80
N VAL A 43 -11.74 6.05 -11.24
CA VAL A 43 -11.51 6.31 -12.67
C VAL A 43 -11.40 5.01 -13.47
N LEU A 44 -10.71 4.00 -12.93
CA LEU A 44 -10.60 2.69 -13.55
C LEU A 44 -11.95 2.00 -13.71
N GLY A 45 -12.81 2.08 -12.68
CA GLY A 45 -14.19 1.58 -12.74
C GLY A 45 -15.01 2.26 -13.83
N ILE A 46 -14.91 3.59 -13.94
CA ILE A 46 -15.60 4.36 -15.00
C ILE A 46 -15.10 3.95 -16.39
N VAL A 47 -13.78 3.84 -16.57
CA VAL A 47 -13.19 3.42 -17.85
C VAL A 47 -13.57 1.97 -18.19
N GLY A 48 -13.65 1.09 -17.19
CA GLY A 48 -14.06 -0.31 -17.37
C GLY A 48 -15.52 -0.47 -17.75
N ASP A 49 -16.40 0.39 -17.24
CA ASP A 49 -17.85 0.28 -17.42
C ASP A 49 -18.36 1.07 -18.64
N VAL A 50 -17.71 2.20 -18.98
CA VAL A 50 -18.14 3.11 -20.05
C VAL A 50 -17.21 3.06 -21.27
N GLY A 51 -15.96 2.65 -21.09
CA GLY A 51 -14.94 2.64 -22.14
C GLY A 51 -14.86 1.32 -22.91
N PRO A 52 -14.24 1.32 -24.10
CA PRO A 52 -13.96 0.09 -24.82
C PRO A 52 -12.95 -0.78 -24.06
N GLN A 53 -13.10 -2.11 -24.15
CA GLN A 53 -12.32 -3.07 -23.34
C GLN A 53 -10.80 -2.89 -23.45
N TRP A 54 -10.27 -2.52 -24.61
CA TRP A 54 -8.84 -2.29 -24.79
C TRP A 54 -8.33 -1.11 -23.93
N LEU A 55 -9.14 -0.07 -23.72
CA LEU A 55 -8.82 1.04 -22.83
C LEU A 55 -8.84 0.60 -21.38
N ALA A 56 -9.82 -0.22 -20.97
CA ALA A 56 -9.88 -0.76 -19.62
C ALA A 56 -8.66 -1.62 -19.28
N VAL A 57 -8.25 -2.50 -20.21
CA VAL A 57 -7.04 -3.32 -20.08
C VAL A 57 -5.81 -2.43 -20.00
N GLY A 58 -5.66 -1.48 -20.93
CA GLY A 58 -4.51 -0.55 -20.96
C GLY A 58 -4.41 0.30 -19.70
N ALA A 59 -5.54 0.83 -19.22
CA ALA A 59 -5.60 1.62 -17.99
C ALA A 59 -5.24 0.78 -16.76
N THR A 60 -5.72 -0.47 -16.68
CA THR A 60 -5.43 -1.38 -15.55
C THR A 60 -3.96 -1.75 -15.50
N VAL A 61 -3.39 -2.12 -16.66
CA VAL A 61 -1.96 -2.44 -16.76
C VAL A 61 -1.11 -1.22 -16.43
N GLY A 62 -1.41 -0.07 -17.03
CA GLY A 62 -0.70 1.19 -16.78
C GLY A 62 -0.76 1.60 -15.32
N PHE A 63 -1.93 1.50 -14.70
CA PHE A 63 -2.13 1.76 -13.28
C PHE A 63 -1.30 0.81 -12.42
N GLY A 64 -1.32 -0.50 -12.70
CA GLY A 64 -0.50 -1.49 -11.99
C GLY A 64 1.00 -1.19 -12.08
N VAL A 65 1.50 -0.83 -13.26
CA VAL A 65 2.91 -0.47 -13.50
C VAL A 65 3.30 0.81 -12.77
N ILE A 66 2.52 1.90 -12.94
CA ILE A 66 2.77 3.19 -12.30
C ILE A 66 2.75 3.03 -10.78
N HIS A 67 1.73 2.37 -10.26
CA HIS A 67 1.54 2.17 -8.84
C HIS A 67 2.66 1.31 -8.24
N SER A 68 2.99 0.18 -8.86
CA SER A 68 4.09 -0.69 -8.40
C SER A 68 5.43 0.02 -8.43
N THR A 69 5.69 0.83 -9.46
CA THR A 69 6.92 1.62 -9.56
C THR A 69 7.00 2.70 -8.48
N ILE A 70 5.91 3.45 -8.23
CA ILE A 70 5.88 4.51 -7.21
C ILE A 70 5.97 3.91 -5.81
N ALA A 71 5.19 2.87 -5.52
CA ALA A 71 5.22 2.16 -4.24
C ALA A 71 6.62 1.61 -3.98
N SER A 72 7.21 0.91 -4.96
CA SER A 72 8.56 0.37 -4.83
C SER A 72 9.59 1.47 -4.57
N ARG A 73 9.58 2.58 -5.31
CA ARG A 73 10.52 3.70 -5.12
C ARG A 73 10.34 4.45 -3.79
N ARG A 74 9.11 4.55 -3.29
CA ARG A 74 8.80 5.22 -2.01
C ARG A 74 9.14 4.32 -0.82
N LEU A 75 8.89 3.02 -0.93
CA LEU A 75 9.15 2.02 0.12
C LEU A 75 10.60 1.54 0.15
N SER A 76 11.30 1.54 -0.99
CA SER A 76 12.74 1.26 -1.07
C SER A 76 13.62 2.43 -0.62
N GLY A 77 13.04 3.47 -0.03
CA GLY A 77 13.84 4.48 0.68
C GLY A 77 14.71 5.35 -0.22
N ARG A 78 14.28 5.69 -1.44
CA ARG A 78 15.01 6.70 -2.25
C ARG A 78 14.74 8.14 -1.78
N ARG A 79 14.76 8.39 -0.46
CA ARG A 79 15.10 9.70 0.09
C ARG A 79 16.59 9.69 0.39
N ARG A 80 17.32 10.24 -0.56
CA ARG A 80 18.73 10.65 -0.43
C ARG A 80 18.80 11.77 0.61
N THR A 81 18.77 11.43 1.90
CA THR A 81 19.20 12.33 2.96
C THR A 81 20.69 12.07 3.18
N GLU A 82 21.51 13.10 3.01
CA GLU A 82 22.98 13.11 2.91
C GLU A 82 23.79 12.45 4.04
N ARG A 83 23.18 11.75 5.00
CA ARG A 83 23.88 11.27 6.20
C ARG A 83 23.82 9.79 6.55
N LEU A 84 22.99 8.96 5.90
CA LEU A 84 22.88 7.54 6.28
C LEU A 84 22.69 6.64 5.06
N GLN A 85 23.77 5.96 4.65
CA GLN A 85 23.73 4.87 3.67
C GLN A 85 23.20 3.61 4.35
N VAL A 86 21.92 3.33 4.19
CA VAL A 86 21.37 2.00 4.47
C VAL A 86 21.34 1.25 3.15
N SER A 87 22.20 0.24 3.01
CA SER A 87 22.33 -0.58 1.80
C SER A 87 21.00 -1.26 1.48
N ALA A 88 20.66 -1.34 0.18
CA ALA A 88 19.46 -2.00 -0.32
C ALA A 88 19.32 -3.47 0.12
N ASP A 89 20.41 -4.09 0.59
CA ASP A 89 20.44 -5.43 1.20
C ASP A 89 19.74 -5.54 2.57
N THR A 90 19.37 -4.41 3.20
CA THR A 90 18.67 -4.40 4.50
C THR A 90 17.17 -4.08 4.39
N VAL A 91 16.67 -3.71 3.20
CA VAL A 91 15.23 -3.60 2.97
C VAL A 91 14.71 -4.99 2.62
N SER A 92 14.07 -5.64 3.59
CA SER A 92 13.51 -6.99 3.42
C SER A 92 12.67 -7.06 2.13
N PRO A 93 12.98 -7.97 1.18
CA PRO A 93 12.24 -8.12 -0.09
C PRO A 93 10.74 -8.43 0.11
N ARG A 94 10.35 -8.70 1.36
CA ARG A 94 8.98 -8.92 1.80
C ARG A 94 8.11 -7.67 1.66
N ILE A 95 8.63 -6.44 1.85
CA ILE A 95 7.79 -5.23 1.84
C ILE A 95 7.17 -4.96 0.45
N PRO A 96 7.93 -4.96 -0.67
CA PRO A 96 7.35 -4.83 -2.00
C PRO A 96 6.36 -5.97 -2.33
N MET A 97 6.67 -7.19 -1.91
CA MET A 97 5.82 -8.37 -2.14
C MET A 97 4.47 -8.25 -1.41
N VAL A 98 4.47 -7.72 -0.18
CA VAL A 98 3.25 -7.44 0.60
C VAL A 98 2.35 -6.44 -0.11
N VAL A 99 2.92 -5.39 -0.70
CA VAL A 99 2.14 -4.39 -1.45
C VAL A 99 1.56 -4.97 -2.74
N ILE A 100 2.36 -5.74 -3.49
CA ILE A 100 1.89 -6.44 -4.69
C ILE A 100 0.76 -7.40 -4.34
N GLY A 101 0.93 -8.21 -3.28
CA GLY A 101 -0.11 -9.11 -2.79
C GLY A 101 -1.39 -8.37 -2.39
N MET A 102 -1.26 -7.24 -1.69
CA MET A 102 -2.40 -6.39 -1.33
C MET A 102 -3.16 -5.89 -2.56
N LEU A 103 -2.45 -5.47 -3.61
CA LEU A 103 -3.08 -5.02 -4.86
C LEU A 103 -3.85 -6.14 -5.54
N PHE A 104 -3.26 -7.34 -5.66
CA PHE A 104 -3.94 -8.48 -6.23
C PHE A 104 -5.20 -8.85 -5.43
N ALA A 105 -5.14 -8.80 -4.11
CA ALA A 105 -6.30 -9.03 -3.26
C ALA A 105 -7.41 -8.00 -3.51
N LEU A 106 -7.07 -6.70 -3.58
CA LEU A 106 -8.03 -5.63 -3.86
C LEU A 106 -8.65 -5.74 -5.26
N VAL A 107 -7.87 -6.14 -6.27
CA VAL A 107 -8.38 -6.43 -7.62
C VAL A 107 -9.35 -7.60 -7.60
N ALA A 108 -9.00 -8.71 -6.93
CA ALA A 108 -9.87 -9.86 -6.81
C ALA A 108 -11.20 -9.51 -6.10
N ILE A 109 -11.14 -8.71 -5.02
CA ILE A 109 -12.33 -8.19 -4.34
C ILE A 109 -13.16 -7.31 -5.27
N THR A 110 -12.52 -6.43 -6.05
CA THR A 110 -13.22 -5.57 -7.02
C THR A 110 -13.99 -6.43 -8.05
N ILE A 111 -13.33 -7.45 -8.61
CA ILE A 111 -13.94 -8.36 -9.59
C ILE A 111 -15.10 -9.13 -8.98
N ALA A 112 -14.90 -9.74 -7.80
CA ALA A 112 -15.95 -10.50 -7.11
C ALA A 112 -17.17 -9.62 -6.77
N THR A 113 -16.93 -8.38 -6.31
CA THR A 113 -17.99 -7.41 -6.03
C THR A 113 -18.71 -7.02 -7.31
N GLY A 114 -17.99 -6.82 -8.41
CA GLY A 114 -18.59 -6.54 -9.72
C GLY A 114 -19.53 -7.66 -10.17
N PHE A 115 -19.10 -8.92 -10.07
CA PHE A 115 -19.96 -10.07 -10.40
C PHE A 115 -21.18 -10.18 -9.49
N ALA A 116 -21.04 -9.92 -8.19
CA ALA A 116 -22.17 -9.93 -7.27
C ALA A 116 -23.20 -8.83 -7.63
N LEU A 117 -22.74 -7.62 -7.91
CA LEU A 117 -23.60 -6.50 -8.28
C LEU A 117 -24.25 -6.68 -9.65
N ASP A 118 -23.56 -7.31 -10.60
CA ASP A 118 -24.11 -7.67 -11.91
C ASP A 118 -25.22 -8.73 -11.76
N ALA A 119 -25.02 -9.72 -10.89
CA ALA A 119 -26.05 -10.71 -10.56
C ALA A 119 -27.29 -10.09 -9.90
N ASP A 120 -27.11 -9.00 -9.15
CA ASP A 120 -28.20 -8.22 -8.54
C ASP A 120 -28.88 -7.24 -9.54
N GLY A 121 -28.40 -7.16 -10.78
CA GLY A 121 -28.98 -6.32 -11.83
C GLY A 121 -28.64 -4.83 -11.73
N VAL A 122 -27.54 -4.48 -11.05
CA VAL A 122 -27.06 -3.09 -10.96
C VAL A 122 -26.65 -2.61 -12.35
N ARG A 123 -27.08 -1.39 -12.74
CA ARG A 123 -26.81 -0.81 -14.06
C ARG A 123 -25.33 -0.61 -14.39
N HIS A 124 -24.52 -0.35 -13.36
CA HIS A 124 -23.10 0.01 -13.47
C HIS A 124 -22.28 -0.76 -12.42
N PRO A 125 -22.21 -2.09 -12.52
CA PRO A 125 -21.61 -2.93 -11.49
C PRO A 125 -20.10 -2.66 -11.35
N GLY A 126 -19.41 -2.33 -12.44
CA GLY A 126 -17.99 -2.01 -12.44
C GLY A 126 -17.67 -0.72 -11.68
N ILE A 127 -18.47 0.34 -11.87
CA ILE A 127 -18.32 1.60 -11.14
C ILE A 127 -18.61 1.40 -9.65
N ALA A 128 -19.71 0.71 -9.33
CA ALA A 128 -20.11 0.48 -7.94
C ALA A 128 -19.07 -0.35 -7.17
N ALA A 129 -18.53 -1.41 -7.78
CA ALA A 129 -17.44 -2.20 -7.21
C ALA A 129 -16.16 -1.36 -7.03
N ALA A 130 -15.81 -0.52 -8.01
CA ALA A 130 -14.65 0.36 -7.93
C ALA A 130 -14.79 1.40 -6.81
N VAL A 131 -15.98 2.00 -6.65
CA VAL A 131 -16.28 2.93 -5.55
C VAL A 131 -16.16 2.22 -4.20
N PHE A 132 -16.71 1.01 -4.07
CA PHE A 132 -16.61 0.22 -2.86
C PHE A 132 -15.15 0.00 -2.44
N VAL A 133 -14.29 -0.46 -3.37
CA VAL A 133 -12.87 -0.65 -3.08
C VAL A 133 -12.14 0.68 -2.85
N ALA A 134 -12.50 1.75 -3.55
CA ALA A 134 -11.94 3.08 -3.33
C ALA A 134 -12.21 3.59 -1.90
N VAL A 135 -13.39 3.34 -1.35
CA VAL A 135 -13.73 3.68 0.05
C VAL A 135 -12.86 2.89 1.03
N ILE A 136 -12.71 1.57 0.81
CA ILE A 136 -11.85 0.71 1.65
C ILE A 136 -10.41 1.24 1.65
N VAL A 137 -9.88 1.54 0.48
CA VAL A 137 -8.47 1.96 0.32
C VAL A 137 -8.24 3.39 0.82
N GLY A 138 -9.14 4.32 0.52
CA GLY A 138 -9.02 5.72 0.93
C GLY A 138 -9.08 5.90 2.45
N LEU A 139 -9.99 5.17 3.11
CA LEU A 139 -10.16 5.24 4.56
C LEU A 139 -9.19 4.32 5.30
N GLY A 140 -9.07 3.07 4.85
CA GLY A 140 -8.33 2.00 5.53
C GLY A 140 -6.87 1.84 5.12
N GLY A 141 -6.42 2.48 4.03
CA GLY A 141 -5.12 2.24 3.41
C GLY A 141 -3.93 2.17 4.37
N PRO A 142 -3.69 3.17 5.24
CA PRO A 142 -2.58 3.13 6.19
C PRO A 142 -2.68 2.02 7.23
N GLU A 143 -3.89 1.69 7.68
CA GLU A 143 -4.10 0.66 8.70
C GLU A 143 -3.94 -0.74 8.09
N ILE A 144 -4.46 -0.97 6.88
CA ILE A 144 -4.26 -2.20 6.11
C ILE A 144 -2.76 -2.47 5.95
N LEU A 145 -1.99 -1.46 5.52
CA LEU A 145 -0.56 -1.62 5.30
C LEU A 145 0.21 -1.88 6.61
N ARG A 146 -0.19 -1.24 7.72
CA ARG A 146 0.40 -1.48 9.06
C ARG A 146 0.14 -2.89 9.56
N VAL A 147 -1.10 -3.39 9.45
CA VAL A 147 -1.47 -4.75 9.84
C VAL A 147 -0.72 -5.77 8.99
N LEU A 148 -0.66 -5.56 7.67
CA LEU A 148 0.00 -6.48 6.75
C LEU A 148 1.52 -6.54 6.99
N ARG A 149 2.18 -5.41 7.25
CA ARG A 149 3.60 -5.39 7.65
C ARG A 149 3.86 -6.16 8.95
N ARG A 150 3.01 -5.98 9.97
CA ARG A 150 3.11 -6.73 11.24
C ARG A 150 2.99 -8.23 11.03
N TRP A 151 2.06 -8.68 10.18
CA TRP A 151 1.88 -10.10 9.87
C TRP A 151 3.13 -10.71 9.24
N VAL A 152 3.79 -10.00 8.32
CA VAL A 152 4.98 -10.52 7.62
C VAL A 152 6.29 -10.23 8.37
N HIS A 153 6.21 -9.70 9.59
CA HIS A 153 7.35 -9.29 10.43
C HIS A 153 8.30 -8.34 9.70
N ALA A 154 7.73 -7.40 8.94
CA ALA A 154 8.47 -6.42 8.13
C ALA A 154 8.44 -5.03 8.76
#